data_AF-A0A6M1NP33-F1
#
_entry.id   AF-A0A6M1NP33-F1
#
_cell.length_a   1.000
_cell.length_b   1.000
_cell.length_c   1.000
_cell.angle_alpha   90.00
_cell.angle_beta   90.00
_cell.angle_gamma   90.00
#
_symmetry.space_group_name_H-M   'P 1'
#
loop_
_entity.id
_entity.type
_entity.pdbx_description
1 polymer ?
#
loop_
_entity_poly.entity_id
_entity_poly.type
_entity_poly.pdbx_seq_one_letter_code
_entity_poly.pdbx_strand_id
1 'polypeptide(L)'
;MDRQTSPDIDLHVDSMHLTAYNLANVDEAEGQLPSTLSVSGTSIGGGKLKGDMKLNILKEIPNFYLDMQLQDVDMISLNSFIKEYATIDLERGKFSVFAEIKLINGQIDGYIKPFVKDLKVLDWKKDVKKGGFFQAAKEAVVGLVAKVVENPKKETVATTVEIHGNLKIRKLVHGRPF
;
A
#
# COMPACT_ATOMS: atom_id res chain seq x y z
N MET A 1 30.57 16.47 6.81
CA MET A 1 29.31 16.59 7.57
C MET A 1 28.22 16.02 6.70
N ASP A 2 27.81 14.77 6.94
CA ASP A 2 26.69 14.17 6.23
C ASP A 2 25.43 14.38 7.08
N ARG A 3 24.61 15.35 6.69
CA ARG A 3 23.29 15.58 7.30
C ARG A 3 22.28 14.87 6.43
N GLN A 4 22.07 13.59 6.70
CA GLN A 4 20.91 12.87 6.21
C GLN A 4 19.70 13.37 7.01
N THR A 5 19.15 14.52 6.60
CA THR A 5 17.89 15.01 7.13
C THR A 5 16.83 14.00 6.75
N SER A 6 16.31 13.28 7.73
CA SER A 6 15.14 12.44 7.51
C SER A 6 13.98 13.37 7.15
N PRO A 7 13.32 13.16 6.01
CA PRO A 7 12.23 14.02 5.58
C PRO A 7 11.09 13.96 6.59
N ASP A 8 10.51 15.12 6.89
CA ASP A 8 9.35 15.24 7.78
C ASP A 8 8.10 14.77 7.03
N ILE A 9 7.93 13.45 7.00
CA ILE A 9 6.80 12.78 6.34
C ILE A 9 5.77 12.47 7.41
N ASP A 10 4.69 13.25 7.42
CA ASP A 10 3.51 12.97 8.23
C ASP A 10 2.46 12.25 7.37
N LEU A 11 2.30 10.95 7.62
CA LEU A 11 1.21 10.13 7.11
C LEU A 11 0.53 9.49 8.32
N HIS A 12 -0.76 9.76 8.49
CA HIS A 12 -1.52 9.29 9.64
C HIS A 12 -2.92 8.82 9.28
N VAL A 13 -3.54 8.11 10.21
CA VAL A 13 -4.95 7.75 10.22
C VAL A 13 -5.54 8.16 11.57
N ASP A 14 -6.52 9.05 11.52
CA ASP A 14 -7.30 9.49 12.65
C ASP A 14 -8.51 8.59 12.89
N SER A 15 -9.00 8.60 14.13
CA SER A 15 -10.22 7.88 14.52
C SER A 15 -10.22 6.40 14.09
N MET A 16 -9.05 5.75 14.23
CA MET A 16 -8.89 4.37 13.82
C MET A 16 -9.68 3.44 14.74
N HIS A 17 -10.54 2.62 14.13
CA HIS A 17 -11.24 1.53 14.79
C HIS A 17 -10.74 0.21 14.22
N LEU A 18 -10.18 -0.64 15.08
CA LEU A 18 -9.69 -1.96 14.73
C LEU A 18 -10.38 -2.99 15.62
N THR A 19 -10.97 -4.01 15.00
CA THR A 19 -11.56 -5.15 15.71
C THR A 19 -10.94 -6.44 15.19
N ALA A 20 -10.66 -7.38 16.07
CA ALA A 20 -10.15 -8.69 15.71
C ALA A 20 -10.87 -9.78 16.51
N TYR A 21 -11.28 -10.85 15.82
CA TYR A 21 -11.99 -11.98 16.41
C TYR A 21 -11.26 -13.28 16.16
N ASN A 22 -11.46 -14.23 17.09
CA ASN A 22 -11.05 -15.62 16.94
C ASN A 22 -9.53 -15.78 16.72
N LEU A 23 -8.75 -15.04 17.51
CA LEU A 23 -7.28 -15.03 17.44
C LEU A 23 -6.63 -16.19 18.21
N ALA A 24 -7.33 -16.80 19.16
CA ALA A 24 -6.82 -17.94 19.91
C ALA A 24 -7.91 -19.00 19.96
N ASN A 25 -7.52 -20.23 19.61
CA ASN A 25 -8.30 -21.45 19.74
C ASN A 25 -9.37 -21.68 18.66
N VAL A 26 -8.95 -22.40 17.61
CA VAL A 26 -9.84 -22.92 16.56
C VAL A 26 -9.33 -24.29 16.18
N ASP A 27 -10.22 -25.28 16.10
CA ASP A 27 -9.87 -26.59 15.55
C ASP A 27 -9.26 -26.42 14.15
N GLU A 28 -8.04 -26.93 13.98
CA GLU A 28 -7.27 -26.82 12.75
C GLU A 28 -7.98 -27.57 11.62
N ALA A 29 -8.83 -26.86 10.87
CA ALA A 29 -9.30 -27.32 9.58
C ALA A 29 -8.47 -26.65 8.49
N GLU A 30 -7.75 -27.47 7.73
CA GLU A 30 -6.88 -27.03 6.65
C GLU A 30 -7.68 -26.21 5.61
N GLY A 31 -7.21 -25.00 5.29
CA GLY A 31 -7.88 -24.09 4.36
C GLY A 31 -8.91 -23.12 4.98
N GLN A 32 -9.24 -23.25 6.27
CA GLN A 32 -10.03 -22.24 6.97
C GLN A 32 -9.19 -21.01 7.31
N LEU A 33 -9.83 -19.83 7.21
CA LEU A 33 -9.30 -18.53 7.66
C LEU A 33 -10.14 -18.08 8.87
N PRO A 34 -9.88 -18.65 10.05
CA PRO A 34 -10.86 -18.61 11.13
C PRO A 34 -10.83 -17.29 11.91
N SER A 35 -9.73 -16.55 11.85
CA SER A 35 -9.62 -15.23 12.44
C SER A 35 -10.13 -14.17 11.47
N THR A 36 -10.76 -13.12 12.01
CA THR A 36 -11.19 -11.96 11.22
C THR A 36 -10.63 -10.69 11.85
N LEU A 37 -10.24 -9.74 11.00
CA LEU A 37 -9.83 -8.40 11.39
C LEU A 37 -10.56 -7.40 10.52
N SER A 38 -11.11 -6.35 11.11
CA SER A 38 -11.72 -5.23 10.41
C SER A 38 -11.10 -3.92 10.89
N VAL A 39 -10.80 -3.02 9.97
CA VAL A 39 -10.24 -1.70 10.25
C VAL A 39 -11.03 -0.62 9.53
N SER A 40 -11.22 0.52 10.20
CA SER A 40 -11.72 1.74 9.58
C SER A 40 -11.07 2.96 10.20
N GLY A 41 -11.08 4.08 9.49
CA GLY A 41 -10.54 5.34 9.99
C GLY A 41 -10.57 6.43 8.93
N THR A 42 -10.03 7.60 9.28
CA THR A 42 -9.88 8.73 8.37
C THR A 42 -8.40 9.00 8.16
N SER A 43 -7.88 8.80 6.95
CA SER A 43 -6.48 9.14 6.65
C SER A 43 -6.27 10.66 6.60
N ILE A 44 -5.00 11.06 6.57
CA ILE A 44 -4.58 12.38 6.12
C ILE A 44 -5.35 12.81 4.84
N GLY A 45 -5.71 14.08 4.76
CA GLY A 45 -6.50 14.61 3.64
C GLY A 45 -7.98 14.20 3.63
N GLY A 46 -8.49 13.67 4.75
CA GLY A 46 -9.90 13.30 4.93
C GLY A 46 -10.30 12.00 4.21
N GLY A 47 -9.32 11.17 3.83
CA GLY A 47 -9.59 9.93 3.10
C GLY A 47 -10.25 8.88 3.99
N LYS A 48 -11.16 8.08 3.43
CA LYS A 48 -11.89 7.05 4.17
C LYS A 48 -11.18 5.71 4.03
N LEU A 49 -10.56 5.23 5.12
CA LEU A 49 -9.95 3.91 5.17
C LEU A 49 -10.98 2.88 5.63
N LYS A 50 -11.07 1.76 4.91
CA LYS A 50 -11.76 0.54 5.33
C LYS A 50 -10.97 -0.67 4.89
N GLY A 51 -10.94 -1.71 5.71
CA GLY A 51 -10.36 -2.99 5.29
C GLY A 51 -10.87 -4.14 6.15
N ASP A 52 -10.94 -5.31 5.52
CA ASP A 52 -11.33 -6.57 6.12
C ASP A 52 -10.30 -7.63 5.77
N MET A 53 -9.92 -8.43 6.75
CA MET A 53 -8.96 -9.51 6.58
C MET A 53 -9.48 -10.77 7.26
N LYS A 54 -9.44 -11.89 6.53
CA LYS A 54 -9.60 -13.23 7.10
C LYS A 54 -8.23 -13.89 7.13
N LEU A 55 -7.86 -14.51 8.23
CA LEU A 55 -6.53 -15.09 8.36
C LEU A 55 -6.48 -16.33 9.25
N ASN A 56 -5.48 -17.17 9.03
CA ASN A 56 -5.05 -18.22 9.93
C ASN A 56 -3.65 -17.87 10.43
N ILE A 57 -3.58 -17.31 11.65
CA ILE A 57 -2.33 -16.87 12.27
C ILE A 57 -1.47 -18.00 12.84
N LEU A 58 -2.01 -19.22 12.94
CA LEU A 58 -1.33 -20.35 13.57
C LEU A 58 -0.35 -21.05 12.63
N LYS A 59 -0.42 -20.79 11.32
CA LYS A 59 0.52 -21.34 10.33
C LYS A 59 1.86 -20.59 10.36
N GLU A 60 2.95 -21.32 10.10
CA GLU A 60 4.32 -20.77 10.00
C GLU A 60 4.41 -19.64 8.96
N ILE A 61 3.77 -19.83 7.78
CA ILE A 61 3.38 -18.74 6.88
C ILE A 61 1.87 -18.58 7.03
N PRO A 62 1.37 -17.45 7.55
CA PRO A 62 -0.06 -17.23 7.70
C PRO A 62 -0.77 -17.32 6.35
N ASN A 63 -1.92 -18.00 6.34
CA ASN A 63 -2.85 -17.87 5.24
C ASN A 63 -3.72 -16.65 5.49
N PHE A 64 -3.94 -15.79 4.50
CA PHE A 64 -4.88 -14.68 4.63
C PHE A 64 -5.56 -14.31 3.31
N TYR A 65 -6.69 -13.61 3.45
CA TYR A 65 -7.37 -12.87 2.41
C TYR A 65 -7.64 -11.46 2.95
N LEU A 66 -7.20 -10.44 2.22
CA LEU A 66 -7.30 -9.03 2.55
C LEU A 66 -8.09 -8.32 1.47
N ASP A 67 -9.11 -7.58 1.86
CA ASP A 67 -9.79 -6.57 1.06
C ASP A 67 -9.60 -5.21 1.75
N MET A 68 -9.12 -4.21 1.01
CA MET A 68 -8.85 -2.90 1.56
C MET A 68 -9.14 -1.81 0.56
N GLN A 69 -9.67 -0.69 1.06
CA GLN A 69 -9.93 0.51 0.30
C GLN A 69 -9.57 1.75 1.10
N LEU A 70 -8.99 2.72 0.41
CA LEU A 70 -8.81 4.07 0.87
C LEU A 70 -9.38 5.00 -0.20
N GLN A 71 -10.34 5.84 0.16
CA GLN A 71 -11.06 6.65 -0.82
C GLN A 71 -10.99 8.15 -0.52
N ASP A 72 -10.99 8.96 -1.58
CA ASP A 72 -11.19 10.42 -1.54
C ASP A 72 -10.13 11.22 -0.76
N VAL A 73 -8.90 10.69 -0.67
CA VAL A 73 -7.76 11.38 -0.08
C VAL A 73 -7.49 12.66 -0.85
N ASP A 74 -7.43 13.81 -0.17
CA ASP A 74 -6.92 15.04 -0.77
C ASP A 74 -5.42 14.90 -1.07
N MET A 75 -5.05 14.94 -2.34
CA MET A 75 -3.65 14.75 -2.72
C MET A 75 -2.74 15.90 -2.33
N ILE A 76 -3.28 17.11 -2.04
CA ILE A 76 -2.48 18.23 -1.55
C ILE A 76 -1.85 17.86 -0.21
N SER A 77 -2.56 17.12 0.65
CA SER A 77 -2.03 16.69 1.94
C SER A 77 -0.93 15.63 1.83
N LEU A 78 -0.76 15.02 0.64
CA LEU A 78 0.31 14.06 0.36
C LEU A 78 1.58 14.75 -0.18
N ASN A 79 1.59 16.08 -0.34
CA ASN A 79 2.71 16.79 -0.95
C ASN A 79 4.04 16.60 -0.21
N SER A 80 4.05 16.46 1.12
CA SER A 80 5.29 16.20 1.88
C SER A 80 5.96 14.90 1.40
N PHE A 81 5.18 13.83 1.27
CA PHE A 81 5.61 12.54 0.75
C PHE A 81 5.98 12.60 -0.74
N ILE A 82 5.10 13.19 -1.57
CA ILE A 82 5.26 13.19 -3.03
C ILE A 82 6.46 14.06 -3.47
N LYS A 83 6.67 15.21 -2.85
CA LYS A 83 7.82 16.08 -3.14
C LYS A 83 9.14 15.39 -2.83
N GLU A 84 9.21 14.68 -1.70
CA GLU A 84 10.40 13.96 -1.28
C GLU A 84 10.80 12.85 -2.26
N TYR A 85 9.81 12.06 -2.72
CA TYR A 85 10.10 10.87 -3.51
C TYR A 85 9.99 11.05 -5.02
N ALA A 86 9.21 12.02 -5.49
CA ALA A 86 8.95 12.25 -6.91
C ALA A 86 9.28 13.67 -7.38
N THR A 87 9.58 14.63 -6.50
CA THR A 87 9.81 16.05 -6.88
C THR A 87 8.63 16.63 -7.68
N ILE A 88 7.41 16.31 -7.24
CA ILE A 88 6.15 16.78 -7.85
C ILE A 88 5.42 17.64 -6.83
N ASP A 89 4.94 18.81 -7.26
CA ASP A 89 4.11 19.70 -6.45
C ASP A 89 2.67 19.68 -6.94
N LEU A 90 1.74 19.21 -6.10
CA LEU A 90 0.33 19.10 -6.44
C LEU A 90 -0.46 20.33 -5.98
N GLU A 91 -1.25 20.90 -6.89
CA GLU A 91 -2.22 21.97 -6.59
C GLU A 91 -3.58 21.42 -6.17
N ARG A 92 -3.95 20.24 -6.70
CA ARG A 92 -5.27 19.63 -6.52
C ARG A 92 -5.23 18.17 -6.93
N GLY A 93 -6.08 17.34 -6.32
CA GLY A 93 -6.40 16.01 -6.82
C GLY A 93 -7.07 15.17 -5.74
N LYS A 94 -7.78 14.12 -6.16
CA LYS A 94 -8.30 13.08 -5.28
C LYS A 94 -7.65 11.75 -5.60
N PHE A 95 -7.22 11.04 -4.55
CA PHE A 95 -6.63 9.73 -4.64
C PHE A 95 -7.49 8.69 -3.92
N SER A 96 -7.70 7.57 -4.60
CA SER A 96 -8.31 6.37 -4.02
C SER A 96 -7.48 5.16 -4.41
N VAL A 97 -7.41 4.15 -3.55
CA VAL A 97 -6.75 2.87 -3.84
C VAL A 97 -7.58 1.73 -3.28
N PHE A 98 -7.67 0.66 -4.06
CA PHE A 98 -8.35 -0.58 -3.72
C PHE A 98 -7.36 -1.73 -3.85
N ALA A 99 -7.34 -2.64 -2.89
CA ALA A 99 -6.43 -3.76 -2.87
C ALA A 99 -7.17 -5.03 -2.47
N GLU A 100 -6.89 -6.11 -3.18
CA GLU A 100 -7.32 -7.45 -2.82
C GLU A 100 -6.10 -8.35 -2.87
N ILE A 101 -5.74 -8.98 -1.75
CA ILE A 101 -4.52 -9.78 -1.64
C ILE A 101 -4.85 -11.08 -0.93
N LYS A 102 -4.41 -12.19 -1.51
CA LYS A 102 -4.53 -13.53 -0.98
C LYS A 102 -3.15 -14.14 -0.81
N LEU A 103 -2.88 -14.68 0.38
CA LEU A 103 -1.71 -15.50 0.67
C LEU A 103 -2.20 -16.87 1.11
N ILE A 104 -1.97 -17.91 0.31
CA ILE A 104 -2.31 -19.30 0.67
C ILE A 104 -1.08 -20.18 0.47
N ASN A 105 -0.65 -20.85 1.54
CA ASN A 105 0.46 -21.80 1.52
C ASN A 105 1.73 -21.22 0.88
N GLY A 106 2.03 -19.96 1.19
CA GLY A 106 3.16 -19.22 0.63
C GLY A 106 2.92 -18.60 -0.74
N GLN A 107 1.84 -18.91 -1.46
CA GLN A 107 1.53 -18.27 -2.75
C GLN A 107 0.76 -16.97 -2.53
N ILE A 108 1.29 -15.87 -3.07
CA ILE A 108 0.65 -14.55 -3.09
C ILE A 108 0.01 -14.35 -4.46
N ASP A 109 -1.28 -14.00 -4.46
CA ASP A 109 -2.04 -13.55 -5.61
C ASP A 109 -2.87 -12.34 -5.20
N GLY A 110 -2.97 -11.33 -6.07
CA GLY A 110 -3.80 -10.18 -5.80
C GLY A 110 -3.61 -9.04 -6.78
N TYR A 111 -4.22 -7.91 -6.45
CA TYR A 111 -4.07 -6.68 -7.21
C TYR A 111 -4.17 -5.45 -6.33
N ILE A 112 -3.62 -4.36 -6.83
CA ILE A 112 -3.85 -3.01 -6.33
C ILE A 112 -4.33 -2.14 -7.49
N LYS A 113 -5.38 -1.35 -7.24
CA LYS A 113 -5.99 -0.44 -8.20
C LYS A 113 -5.94 0.99 -7.67
N PRO A 114 -4.90 1.77 -7.99
CA PRO A 114 -4.89 3.20 -7.74
C PRO A 114 -5.80 3.96 -8.72
N PHE A 115 -6.47 4.97 -8.20
CA PHE A 115 -7.33 5.90 -8.91
C PHE A 115 -6.92 7.33 -8.54
N VAL A 116 -6.72 8.15 -9.56
CA VAL A 116 -6.45 9.59 -9.40
C VAL A 116 -7.49 10.36 -10.20
N LYS A 117 -8.10 11.36 -9.58
CA LYS A 117 -9.11 12.22 -10.19
C LYS A 117 -8.78 13.71 -10.01
N ASP A 118 -9.12 14.52 -11.00
CA ASP A 118 -9.06 16.00 -10.96
C ASP A 118 -7.67 16.58 -10.62
N LEU A 119 -6.61 15.86 -10.99
CA LEU A 119 -5.22 16.21 -10.68
C LEU A 119 -4.81 17.51 -11.36
N LYS A 120 -4.19 18.41 -10.60
CA LYS A 120 -3.49 19.58 -11.11
C LYS A 120 -2.11 19.64 -10.46
N VAL A 121 -1.09 19.82 -11.27
CA VAL A 121 0.32 19.85 -10.86
C VAL A 121 0.84 21.27 -11.04
N LEU A 122 1.40 21.85 -9.97
CA LEU A 122 2.01 23.19 -9.98
C LEU A 122 3.38 23.17 -10.68
N ASP A 123 4.22 22.21 -10.30
CA ASP A 123 5.55 22.00 -10.86
C ASP A 123 5.88 20.51 -10.83
N TRP A 124 6.59 20.04 -11.86
CA TRP A 124 7.16 18.70 -11.86
C TRP A 124 8.48 18.66 -12.63
N LYS A 125 9.42 17.87 -12.11
CA LYS A 125 10.63 17.49 -12.83
C LYS A 125 10.56 16.00 -13.10
N LYS A 126 10.75 15.59 -14.36
CA LYS A 126 10.78 14.17 -14.75
C LYS A 126 12.03 13.43 -14.26
N ASP A 127 12.93 14.12 -13.54
CA ASP A 127 14.16 13.55 -13.00
C ASP A 127 13.92 12.82 -11.69
N VAL A 128 13.64 11.53 -11.78
CA VAL A 128 13.62 10.64 -10.61
C VAL A 128 15.05 10.40 -10.15
N LYS A 129 15.39 10.77 -8.91
CA LYS A 129 16.68 10.41 -8.30
C LYS A 129 16.81 8.88 -8.31
N LYS A 130 17.77 8.36 -9.09
CA LYS A 130 18.04 6.92 -9.22
C LYS A 130 18.74 6.39 -7.96
N GLY A 131 18.36 5.19 -7.52
CA GLY A 131 18.95 4.49 -6.37
C GLY A 131 18.05 4.35 -5.14
N GLY A 132 18.31 3.29 -4.36
CA GLY A 132 17.63 2.95 -3.11
C GLY A 132 16.68 1.74 -3.23
N PHE A 133 16.34 1.14 -2.09
CA PHE A 133 15.48 -0.06 -1.99
C PHE A 133 14.08 0.15 -2.60
N PHE A 134 13.59 1.39 -2.66
CA PHE A 134 12.23 1.74 -3.11
C PHE A 134 12.14 2.30 -4.53
N GLN A 135 13.17 2.13 -5.38
CA GLN A 135 13.21 2.75 -6.71
C GLN A 135 11.98 2.41 -7.59
N ALA A 136 11.56 1.15 -7.63
CA ALA A 136 10.40 0.73 -8.42
C ALA A 136 9.10 1.44 -7.97
N ALA A 137 8.91 1.64 -6.66
CA ALA A 137 7.76 2.37 -6.13
C ALA A 137 7.79 3.84 -6.56
N LYS A 138 8.96 4.49 -6.54
CA LYS A 138 9.13 5.87 -7.02
C LYS A 138 8.78 6.00 -8.50
N GLU A 139 9.30 5.10 -9.32
CA GLU A 139 9.03 5.07 -10.77
C GLU A 139 7.54 4.87 -11.06
N ALA A 140 6.86 4.00 -10.30
CA ALA A 140 5.41 3.80 -10.43
C ALA A 140 4.61 5.07 -10.11
N VAL A 141 4.95 5.78 -9.03
CA VAL A 141 4.28 7.06 -8.66
C VAL A 141 4.45 8.09 -9.77
N VAL A 142 5.69 8.28 -10.26
CA VAL A 142 5.99 9.25 -11.32
C VAL A 142 5.26 8.89 -12.62
N GLY A 143 5.24 7.61 -12.99
CA GLY A 143 4.52 7.12 -14.16
C GLY A 143 3.00 7.34 -14.07
N LEU A 144 2.40 7.16 -12.89
CA LEU A 144 0.98 7.44 -12.68
C LEU A 144 0.67 8.93 -12.85
N VAL A 145 1.46 9.82 -12.24
CA VAL A 145 1.27 11.26 -12.41
C VAL A 145 1.46 11.68 -13.86
N ALA A 146 2.50 11.18 -14.55
CA ALA A 146 2.74 11.46 -15.96
C ALA A 146 1.56 11.06 -16.84
N LYS A 147 0.98 9.87 -16.61
CA LYS A 147 -0.18 9.38 -17.36
C LYS A 147 -1.42 10.26 -17.19
N VAL A 148 -1.61 10.87 -16.02
CA VAL A 148 -2.70 11.83 -15.77
C VAL A 148 -2.43 13.14 -16.49
N VAL A 149 -1.23 13.71 -16.30
CA VAL A 149 -0.84 15.01 -16.87
C VAL A 149 -0.81 14.99 -18.40
N GLU A 150 -0.32 13.90 -19.01
CA GLU A 150 -0.23 13.75 -20.47
C GLU A 150 -1.60 13.50 -21.12
N ASN A 151 -2.64 13.17 -20.34
CA ASN A 151 -3.99 12.92 -20.85
C ASN A 151 -5.05 13.81 -20.17
N PRO A 152 -4.95 15.14 -20.30
CA PRO A 152 -5.80 16.09 -19.57
C PRO A 152 -7.29 16.01 -19.93
N LYS A 153 -7.65 15.34 -21.05
CA LYS A 153 -9.05 15.08 -21.43
C LYS A 153 -9.71 13.98 -20.60
N LYS A 154 -8.91 13.13 -19.93
CA LYS A 154 -9.39 12.15 -18.96
C LYS A 154 -9.13 12.69 -17.57
N GLU A 155 -10.19 13.19 -16.95
CA GLU A 155 -10.18 13.68 -15.56
C GLU A 155 -9.91 12.57 -14.53
N THR A 156 -9.84 11.30 -14.96
CA THR A 156 -9.61 10.15 -14.09
C THR A 156 -8.65 9.16 -14.74
N VAL A 157 -7.65 8.71 -13.97
CA VAL A 157 -6.78 7.59 -14.33
C VAL A 157 -6.94 6.47 -13.32
N ALA A 158 -7.18 5.26 -13.84
CA ALA A 158 -7.19 4.01 -13.10
C ALA A 158 -6.16 3.07 -13.73
N THR A 159 -5.35 2.41 -12.91
CA THR A 159 -4.44 1.34 -13.35
C THR A 159 -4.62 0.15 -12.44
N THR A 160 -4.48 -1.07 -12.95
CA THR A 160 -4.44 -2.29 -12.13
C THR A 160 -3.01 -2.80 -12.14
N VAL A 161 -2.46 -3.08 -10.96
CA VAL A 161 -1.15 -3.70 -10.78
C VAL A 161 -1.39 -5.06 -10.15
N GLU A 162 -1.05 -6.12 -10.86
CA GLU A 162 -1.14 -7.48 -10.35
C GLU A 162 0.05 -7.79 -9.44
N ILE A 163 -0.20 -8.56 -8.40
CA ILE A 163 0.81 -9.02 -7.44
C ILE A 163 0.79 -10.54 -7.45
N HIS A 164 1.92 -11.11 -7.84
CA HIS A 164 2.15 -12.55 -7.89
C HIS A 164 3.46 -12.87 -7.18
N GLY A 165 3.48 -13.91 -6.35
CA GLY A 165 4.71 -14.26 -5.64
C GLY A 165 4.65 -15.57 -4.87
N ASN A 166 5.81 -16.00 -4.38
CA ASN A 166 5.94 -17.16 -3.52
C ASN A 166 6.87 -16.83 -2.34
N LEU A 167 6.32 -16.90 -1.13
CA LEU A 167 7.05 -16.78 0.12
C LEU A 167 7.60 -18.15 0.51
N LYS A 168 8.91 -18.19 0.74
CA LYS A 168 9.61 -19.37 1.26
C LYS A 168 10.27 -19.01 2.58
N ILE A 169 10.00 -19.81 3.61
CA ILE A 169 10.76 -19.69 4.86
C ILE A 169 12.15 -20.28 4.64
N ARG A 170 13.17 -19.44 4.82
CA ARG A 170 14.56 -19.90 4.78
C ARG A 170 14.89 -20.51 6.14
N LYS A 171 14.83 -21.84 6.27
CA LYS A 171 15.37 -22.53 7.45
C LYS A 171 16.88 -22.30 7.51
N LEU A 172 17.34 -21.54 8.50
CA LEU A 172 18.75 -21.42 8.81
C LEU A 172 19.21 -22.73 9.43
N VAL A 173 19.89 -23.58 8.65
CA VAL A 173 20.56 -24.77 9.17
C VAL A 173 21.78 -24.29 9.95
N HIS A 174 21.66 -24.12 11.27
CA HIS A 174 22.82 -24.09 12.16
C HIS A 174 23.29 -25.53 12.38
N GLY A 175 24.12 -26.02 11.47
CA GLY A 175 24.89 -27.24 11.66
C GLY A 175 26.30 -26.89 12.13
N ARG A 176 26.63 -27.21 13.38
CA ARG A 176 27.93 -27.83 13.69
C ARG A 176 27.73 -28.94 14.72
N PRO A 177 28.22 -30.17 14.45
CA PRO A 177 28.30 -31.22 15.45
C PRO A 177 29.38 -30.87 16.50
N PHE A 178 29.19 -31.44 17.69
CA PHE A 178 30.11 -31.43 18.83
C PHE A 178 31.52 -31.92 18.46
#